data_AF-A0AAV8VT95-F1
#
_entry.id   AF-A0AAV8VT95-F1
#
_cell.length_a   1.000
_cell.length_b   1.000
_cell.length_c   1.000
_cell.angle_alpha   90.00
_cell.angle_beta   90.00
_cell.angle_gamma   90.00
#
_symmetry.space_group_name_H-M   'P 1'
#
loop_
_entity.id
_entity.type
_entity.pdbx_description
1 polymer ?
#
loop_
_entity_poly.entity_id
_entity_poly.type
_entity_poly.pdbx_seq_one_letter_code
_entity_poly.pdbx_strand_id
1 'polypeptide(L)'
;MFSKYFFNLNVYLTLLLGLVAVLGDYVVSVSKIHLFQAVFDNATHALIGGLSWFIVCINYKRELGSFRILLETACCTFLASLIDLDHFAAAKSLNLKDATNLKERPPLHCSTFPLLLSVSLLVISYVFHWEMVKRYALIVLTAFASHHTRDATRRGYWLYPYKSTPPLPYSVYVLLSCAIPHFICFLYKHVDARATTDLYFSTIWIFASSFTLNLLNVLYLAKYTRRIDEIEVLLARPILLHHTWKPNMTRVSELSPSSAGEPSSREYIKKHAKLMLKNSVFIGMFQEKRFVEQLNSYRDVITVAHQEDKFITNLLAVKKRIEEGFLKTPWVGITEPDTVGAPVGYNLWVELEEEVFGRYWYRVRTVDFLQNEIRLKLDVIRPVEEQATSCSSVEESIGMFDFRDRFHKICEALRINLSSFCKTTVTFQNMKQSVIFLCLLVGAVVTGGFNIVHYLLEYMLKLIRELSFFIKAATPIIVSCLNLVGRSIFGFYSMIVALFKKTPPPQPVYNAYISYDQKTNQYQQYSPSYNQLYYSPNRQLEYYPNTSGIRARITALN
;
A
#
# COMPACT_ATOMS: atom_id res chain seq x y z
N MET A 1 -25.19 12.00 0.76
CA MET A 1 -24.94 12.59 2.11
C MET A 1 -23.55 12.26 2.70
N PHE A 2 -22.95 11.10 2.39
CA PHE A 2 -21.64 10.67 2.92
C PHE A 2 -20.47 11.63 2.67
N SER A 3 -20.45 12.35 1.54
CA SER A 3 -19.41 13.35 1.25
C SER A 3 -19.42 14.52 2.25
N LYS A 4 -20.60 14.99 2.72
CA LYS A 4 -20.70 16.05 3.74
C LYS A 4 -20.22 15.59 5.11
N TYR A 5 -20.59 14.39 5.57
CA TYR A 5 -20.10 13.85 6.85
C TYR A 5 -18.59 13.55 6.83
N PHE A 6 -18.07 13.14 5.68
CA PHE A 6 -16.64 12.89 5.50
C PHE A 6 -15.84 14.19 5.41
N PHE A 7 -16.36 15.19 4.71
CA PHE A 7 -15.85 16.55 4.74
C PHE A 7 -15.82 17.08 6.18
N ASN A 8 -16.89 16.86 6.95
CA ASN A 8 -16.95 17.26 8.34
C ASN A 8 -15.92 16.52 9.20
N LEU A 9 -15.78 15.19 9.09
CA LEU A 9 -14.79 14.42 9.86
C LEU A 9 -13.35 14.85 9.56
N ASN A 10 -13.01 15.05 8.27
CA ASN A 10 -11.69 15.53 7.88
C ASN A 10 -11.40 16.92 8.41
N VAL A 11 -12.39 17.82 8.38
CA VAL A 11 -12.28 19.15 8.97
C VAL A 11 -12.06 19.03 10.48
N TYR A 12 -12.84 18.21 11.19
CA TYR A 12 -12.65 17.98 12.63
C TYR A 12 -11.27 17.41 12.97
N LEU A 13 -10.78 16.45 12.20
CA LEU A 13 -9.46 15.84 12.44
C LEU A 13 -8.31 16.79 12.07
N THR A 14 -8.48 17.61 11.04
CA THR A 14 -7.49 18.64 10.69
C THR A 14 -7.45 19.74 11.76
N LEU A 15 -8.62 20.15 12.29
CA LEU A 15 -8.70 21.07 13.43
C LEU A 15 -8.10 20.46 14.69
N LEU A 16 -8.35 19.17 14.95
CA LEU A 16 -7.73 18.43 16.05
C LEU A 16 -6.20 18.38 15.91
N LEU A 17 -5.69 18.17 14.69
CA LEU A 17 -4.26 18.19 14.41
C LEU A 17 -3.64 19.56 14.74
N GLY A 18 -4.29 20.65 14.31
CA GLY A 18 -3.87 22.01 14.68
C GLY A 18 -3.95 22.28 16.19
N LEU A 19 -4.98 21.77 16.86
CA LEU A 19 -5.13 21.88 18.31
C LEU A 19 -4.02 21.12 19.05
N VAL A 20 -3.70 19.89 18.63
CA VAL A 20 -2.62 19.07 19.20
C VAL A 20 -1.26 19.75 19.01
N ALA A 21 -1.02 20.35 17.85
CA ALA A 21 0.18 21.14 17.60
C ALA A 21 0.32 22.30 18.60
N VAL A 22 -0.72 23.11 18.77
CA VAL A 22 -0.70 24.27 19.69
C VAL A 22 -0.62 23.85 21.15
N LEU A 23 -1.41 22.86 21.57
CA LEU A 23 -1.40 22.37 22.95
C LEU A 23 -0.08 21.69 23.31
N GLY A 24 0.49 20.89 22.40
CA GLY A 24 1.78 20.26 22.59
C GLY A 24 2.89 21.29 22.81
N ASP A 25 2.95 22.32 21.97
CA ASP A 25 3.93 23.40 22.12
C ASP A 25 3.71 24.20 23.42
N TYR A 26 2.46 24.43 23.80
CA TYR A 26 2.13 25.06 25.09
C TYR A 26 2.64 24.23 26.27
N VAL A 27 2.38 22.91 26.29
CA VAL A 27 2.85 21.99 27.34
C VAL A 27 4.38 21.97 27.42
N VAL A 28 5.06 21.95 26.28
CA VAL A 28 6.53 22.03 26.23
C VAL A 28 7.02 23.36 26.81
N SER A 29 6.37 24.49 26.49
CA SER A 29 6.77 25.82 26.98
C SER A 29 6.58 26.01 28.49
N VAL A 30 5.53 25.41 29.08
CA VAL A 30 5.23 25.51 30.51
C VAL A 30 6.11 24.58 31.35
N SER A 31 6.64 23.52 30.74
CA SER A 31 7.50 22.55 31.42
C SER A 31 8.83 23.19 31.82
N LYS A 32 9.11 23.26 33.12
CA LYS A 32 10.35 23.87 33.66
C LYS A 32 11.55 22.90 33.72
N ILE A 33 11.28 21.60 33.69
CA ILE A 33 12.31 20.55 33.81
C ILE A 33 12.69 20.08 32.41
N HIS A 34 13.99 20.14 32.07
CA HIS A 34 14.51 19.75 30.75
C HIS A 34 14.12 18.33 30.31
N LEU A 35 14.02 17.38 31.26
CA LEU A 35 13.52 16.03 30.98
C LEU A 35 12.08 16.05 30.47
N PHE A 36 11.19 16.77 31.15
CA PHE A 36 9.79 16.85 30.73
C PHE A 36 9.62 17.62 29.43
N GLN A 37 10.42 18.67 29.22
CA GLN A 37 10.46 19.36 27.92
C GLN A 37 10.78 18.38 26.79
N ALA A 38 11.88 17.61 26.90
CA ALA A 38 12.27 16.65 25.86
C ALA A 38 11.23 15.54 25.65
N VAL A 39 10.63 15.04 26.73
CA VAL A 39 9.58 14.01 26.65
C VAL A 39 8.33 14.54 25.95
N PHE A 40 7.85 15.73 26.33
CA PHE A 40 6.66 16.33 25.72
C PHE A 40 6.93 16.82 24.28
N ASP A 41 8.15 17.25 23.97
CA ASP A 41 8.57 17.63 22.61
C ASP A 41 8.47 16.44 21.67
N ASN A 42 9.11 15.32 22.02
CA ASN A 42 9.08 14.09 21.26
C ASN A 42 7.65 13.49 21.20
N ALA A 43 6.89 13.51 22.30
CA ALA A 43 5.49 13.05 22.30
C ALA A 43 4.62 13.89 21.35
N THR A 44 4.86 15.20 21.27
CA THR A 44 4.14 16.09 20.34
C THR A 44 4.48 15.75 18.89
N HIS A 45 5.77 15.50 18.56
CA HIS A 45 6.17 15.03 17.24
C HIS A 45 5.47 13.70 16.87
N ALA A 46 5.45 12.75 17.79
CA ALA A 46 4.81 11.45 17.60
C ALA A 46 3.30 11.59 17.31
N LEU A 47 2.60 12.41 18.10
CA LEU A 47 1.15 12.64 17.96
C LEU A 47 0.79 13.33 16.65
N ILE A 48 1.54 14.38 16.26
CA ILE A 48 1.30 15.09 14.99
C ILE A 48 1.53 14.15 13.81
N GLY A 49 2.62 13.36 13.82
CA GLY A 49 2.91 12.39 12.76
C GLY A 49 1.83 11.30 12.64
N GLY A 50 1.46 10.70 13.77
CA GLY A 50 0.41 9.69 13.83
C GLY A 50 -0.96 10.19 13.35
N LEU A 51 -1.42 11.33 13.86
CA LEU A 51 -2.68 11.94 13.43
C LEU A 51 -2.66 12.34 11.96
N SER A 52 -1.52 12.83 11.44
CA SER A 52 -1.37 13.14 10.03
C SER A 52 -1.56 11.90 9.16
N TRP A 53 -0.91 10.78 9.50
CA TRP A 53 -1.09 9.54 8.75
C TRP A 53 -2.49 8.94 8.91
N PHE A 54 -3.08 9.04 10.10
CA PHE A 54 -4.46 8.61 10.32
C PHE A 54 -5.44 9.35 9.40
N ILE A 55 -5.28 10.67 9.23
CA ILE A 55 -6.05 11.48 8.26
C ILE A 55 -5.84 10.94 6.84
N VAL A 56 -4.62 10.54 6.47
CA VAL A 56 -4.35 9.93 5.16
C VAL A 56 -5.09 8.61 4.99
N CYS A 57 -5.04 7.71 5.98
CA CYS A 57 -5.70 6.41 5.96
C CYS A 57 -7.21 6.51 5.76
N ILE A 58 -7.87 7.43 6.49
CA ILE A 58 -9.32 7.60 6.34
C ILE A 58 -9.67 8.13 4.95
N ASN A 59 -8.92 9.12 4.44
CA ASN A 59 -9.21 9.82 3.19
C ASN A 59 -9.05 8.95 1.96
N TYR A 60 -8.21 7.93 2.06
CA TYR A 60 -7.96 7.04 0.95
C TYR A 60 -9.07 5.98 0.76
N LYS A 61 -9.78 5.51 1.82
CA LYS A 61 -10.91 4.51 1.80
C LYS A 61 -10.59 3.18 1.04
N ARG A 62 -11.18 2.00 1.28
CA ARG A 62 -12.20 1.47 2.21
C ARG A 62 -11.96 -0.02 2.57
N GLU A 63 -10.90 -0.67 2.09
CA GLU A 63 -10.69 -2.13 2.27
C GLU A 63 -9.61 -2.52 3.27
N LEU A 64 -8.96 -1.55 3.91
CA LEU A 64 -7.98 -1.87 4.95
C LEU A 64 -8.71 -2.22 6.24
N GLY A 65 -8.54 -3.47 6.69
CA GLY A 65 -9.01 -3.89 8.01
C GLY A 65 -8.49 -2.94 9.10
N SER A 66 -9.32 -2.66 10.10
CA SER A 66 -9.03 -1.71 11.18
C SER A 66 -7.67 -1.91 11.84
N PHE A 67 -7.22 -3.17 11.93
CA PHE A 67 -5.91 -3.53 12.45
C PHE A 67 -4.74 -2.94 11.62
N ARG A 68 -4.85 -2.93 10.29
CA ARG A 68 -3.80 -2.42 9.42
C ARG A 68 -3.71 -0.90 9.45
N ILE A 69 -4.85 -0.21 9.54
CA ILE A 69 -4.89 1.24 9.77
C ILE A 69 -4.19 1.58 11.09
N LEU A 70 -4.49 0.82 12.15
CA LEU A 70 -3.83 0.99 13.45
C LEU A 70 -2.32 0.75 13.35
N LEU A 71 -1.89 -0.31 12.68
CA LEU A 71 -0.47 -0.64 12.50
C LEU A 71 0.27 0.47 11.72
N GLU A 72 -0.28 0.93 10.61
CA GLU A 72 0.34 1.97 9.77
C GLU A 72 0.39 3.32 10.51
N THR A 73 -0.68 3.66 11.25
CA THR A 73 -0.71 4.85 12.12
C THR A 73 0.34 4.75 13.22
N ALA A 74 0.41 3.61 13.93
CA ALA A 74 1.42 3.36 14.95
C ALA A 74 2.84 3.44 14.35
N CYS A 75 3.05 2.88 13.16
CA CYS A 75 4.33 2.95 12.46
C CYS A 75 4.74 4.40 12.18
N CYS A 76 3.83 5.24 11.70
CA CYS A 76 4.11 6.66 11.49
C CYS A 76 4.40 7.40 12.81
N THR A 77 3.63 7.14 13.87
CA THR A 77 3.85 7.68 15.22
C THR A 77 5.24 7.33 15.74
N PHE A 78 5.63 6.06 15.66
CA PHE A 78 6.95 5.62 16.10
C PHE A 78 8.06 6.21 15.24
N LEU A 79 7.92 6.21 13.91
CA LEU A 79 8.91 6.81 13.01
C LEU A 79 9.12 8.30 13.31
N ALA A 80 8.04 9.06 13.51
CA ALA A 80 8.12 10.48 13.85
C ALA A 80 8.85 10.73 15.19
N SER A 81 8.72 9.81 16.14
CA SER A 81 9.43 9.85 17.44
C SER A 81 10.89 9.39 17.36
N LEU A 82 11.18 8.38 16.53
CA LEU A 82 12.53 7.82 16.37
C LEU A 82 13.50 8.81 15.72
N ILE A 83 13.00 9.82 15.00
CA ILE A 83 13.84 10.86 14.41
C ILE A 83 14.68 11.57 15.49
N ASP A 84 14.09 11.88 16.66
CA ASP A 84 14.79 12.55 17.77
C ASP A 84 15.87 11.70 18.41
N LEU A 85 15.86 10.38 18.22
CA LEU A 85 16.91 9.51 18.75
C LEU A 85 18.27 9.74 18.09
N ASP A 86 18.31 10.41 16.94
CA ASP A 86 19.55 10.79 16.29
C ASP A 86 20.37 11.80 17.12
N HIS A 87 19.75 12.53 18.04
CA HIS A 87 20.43 13.41 18.99
C HIS A 87 21.29 12.59 19.95
N PHE A 88 20.80 11.47 20.47
CA PHE A 88 21.58 10.58 21.32
C PHE A 88 22.72 9.91 20.53
N ALA A 89 22.45 9.53 19.28
CA ALA A 89 23.47 8.96 18.38
C ALA A 89 24.57 9.98 18.04
N ALA A 90 24.20 11.24 17.74
CA ALA A 90 25.12 12.32 17.46
C ALA A 90 25.93 12.73 18.71
N ALA A 91 25.31 12.69 19.89
CA ALA A 91 25.98 12.97 21.16
C ALA A 91 26.89 11.82 21.62
N LYS A 92 26.75 10.62 21.04
CA LYS A 92 27.43 9.38 21.47
C LYS A 92 27.23 9.11 22.97
N SER A 93 26.08 9.50 23.50
CA SER A 93 25.76 9.48 24.93
C SER A 93 24.26 9.25 25.11
N LEU A 94 23.90 8.46 26.12
CA LEU A 94 22.50 8.29 26.55
C LEU A 94 22.07 9.37 27.56
N ASN A 95 22.97 10.28 27.93
CA ASN A 95 22.66 11.39 28.81
C ASN A 95 21.85 12.45 28.05
N LEU A 96 20.67 12.76 28.57
CA LEU A 96 19.77 13.75 27.98
C LEU A 96 20.41 15.14 27.85
N LYS A 97 21.29 15.52 28.79
CA LYS A 97 21.99 16.80 28.72
C LYS A 97 22.93 16.87 27.51
N ASP A 98 23.55 15.77 27.13
CA ASP A 98 24.48 15.73 26.00
C ASP A 98 23.70 15.74 24.68
N ALA A 99 22.60 14.97 24.60
CA ALA A 99 21.72 14.91 23.44
C ALA A 99 21.06 16.27 23.12
N THR A 100 20.76 17.07 24.14
CA THR A 100 20.10 18.39 23.97
C THR A 100 21.08 19.54 23.71
N ASN A 101 22.38 19.38 24.00
CA ASN A 101 23.41 20.43 23.88
C ASN A 101 24.42 20.17 22.76
N LEU A 102 23.96 19.61 21.64
CA LEU A 102 24.79 19.36 20.46
C LEU A 102 25.23 20.65 19.76
N LYS A 103 26.50 20.67 19.33
CA LYS A 103 27.09 21.77 18.55
C LYS A 103 26.63 21.78 17.10
N GLU A 104 26.39 20.60 16.54
CA GLU A 104 25.99 20.42 15.14
C GLU A 104 24.62 19.73 15.07
N ARG A 105 23.88 19.98 13.99
CA ARG A 105 22.54 19.40 13.81
C ARG A 105 22.67 17.92 13.46
N PRO A 106 21.95 17.02 14.15
CA PRO A 106 21.95 15.60 13.84
C PRO A 106 21.56 15.27 12.39
N PRO A 107 22.06 14.15 11.83
CA PRO A 107 21.92 13.86 10.41
C PRO A 107 20.48 13.59 9.94
N LEU A 108 19.59 13.03 10.78
CA LEU A 108 18.19 12.79 10.36
C LEU A 108 17.37 14.09 10.29
N HIS A 109 17.88 15.17 10.86
CA HIS A 109 17.31 16.51 10.76
C HIS A 109 17.75 17.27 9.51
N CYS A 110 18.51 16.64 8.61
CA CYS A 110 18.74 17.13 7.26
C CYS A 110 17.53 16.78 6.39
N SER A 111 16.72 17.77 5.99
CA SER A 111 15.48 17.57 5.23
C SER A 111 15.71 17.03 3.82
N THR A 112 16.90 17.25 3.24
CA THR A 112 17.23 16.74 1.90
C THR A 112 17.25 15.21 1.85
N PHE A 113 17.83 14.55 2.85
CA PHE A 113 18.01 13.10 2.84
C PHE A 113 16.69 12.30 2.84
N PRO A 114 15.75 12.50 3.80
CA PRO A 114 14.48 11.78 3.82
C PRO A 114 13.59 12.17 2.64
N LEU A 115 13.68 13.39 2.12
CA LEU A 115 12.98 13.80 0.92
C LEU A 115 13.48 13.02 -0.31
N LEU A 116 14.79 12.95 -0.52
CA LEU A 116 15.39 12.17 -1.61
C LEU A 116 15.06 10.68 -1.48
N LEU A 117 15.13 10.12 -0.27
CA LEU A 117 14.74 8.74 0.00
C LEU A 117 13.26 8.49 -0.35
N SER A 118 12.37 9.38 0.08
CA SER A 118 10.94 9.24 -0.20
C SER A 118 10.64 9.36 -1.68
N VAL A 119 11.23 10.33 -2.38
CA VAL A 119 11.05 10.52 -3.83
C VAL A 119 11.60 9.33 -4.61
N SER A 120 12.79 8.82 -4.27
CA SER A 120 13.37 7.65 -4.93
C SER A 120 12.52 6.40 -4.72
N LEU A 121 12.03 6.15 -3.51
CA LEU A 121 11.10 5.04 -3.25
C LEU A 121 9.76 5.21 -3.98
N LEU A 122 9.24 6.44 -4.10
CA LEU A 122 8.04 6.72 -4.90
C LEU A 122 8.28 6.45 -6.39
N VAL A 123 9.41 6.86 -6.95
CA VAL A 123 9.78 6.57 -8.34
C VAL A 123 9.91 5.06 -8.56
N ILE A 124 10.58 4.33 -7.66
CA ILE A 124 10.66 2.86 -7.70
C ILE A 124 9.25 2.26 -7.67
N SER A 125 8.40 2.72 -6.76
CA SER A 125 7.04 2.22 -6.65
C SER A 125 6.20 2.48 -7.90
N TYR A 126 6.44 3.60 -8.58
CA TYR A 126 5.80 3.96 -9.84
C TYR A 126 6.27 3.07 -11.00
N VAL A 127 7.59 2.85 -11.12
CA VAL A 127 8.19 2.04 -12.20
C VAL A 127 7.84 0.55 -12.06
N PHE A 128 7.90 0.01 -10.84
CA PHE A 128 7.66 -1.42 -10.59
C PHE A 128 6.21 -1.74 -10.18
N HIS A 129 5.35 -0.73 -10.06
CA HIS A 129 3.96 -0.85 -9.59
C HIS A 129 3.82 -1.50 -8.20
N TRP A 130 4.78 -1.27 -7.31
CA TRP A 130 4.82 -1.84 -5.97
C TRP A 130 4.05 -0.99 -4.96
N GLU A 131 2.77 -1.33 -4.76
CA GLU A 131 1.86 -0.59 -3.87
C GLU A 131 2.35 -0.50 -2.42
N MET A 132 3.01 -1.54 -1.93
CA MET A 132 3.58 -1.55 -0.57
C MET A 132 4.71 -0.53 -0.42
N VAL A 133 5.60 -0.42 -1.41
CA VAL A 133 6.72 0.53 -1.38
C VAL A 133 6.19 1.96 -1.46
N LYS A 134 5.19 2.22 -2.31
CA LYS A 134 4.49 3.52 -2.38
C LYS A 134 3.99 3.94 -1.01
N ARG A 135 3.29 3.03 -0.32
CA ARG A 135 2.70 3.27 1.00
C ARG A 135 3.75 3.56 2.06
N TYR A 136 4.78 2.72 2.18
CA TYR A 136 5.85 2.97 3.16
C TYR A 136 6.64 4.24 2.85
N ALA A 137 6.85 4.57 1.57
CA ALA A 137 7.48 5.83 1.17
C ALA A 137 6.66 7.04 1.65
N LEU A 138 5.34 6.99 1.51
CA LEU A 138 4.44 8.06 2.00
C LEU A 138 4.36 8.12 3.53
N ILE A 139 4.44 6.98 4.23
CA ILE A 139 4.54 6.95 5.71
C ILE A 139 5.81 7.66 6.17
N VAL A 140 6.96 7.31 5.57
CA VAL A 140 8.25 7.93 5.86
C VAL A 140 8.20 9.42 5.56
N LEU A 141 7.68 9.81 4.38
CA LEU A 141 7.52 11.21 4.01
C LEU A 141 6.65 11.97 5.01
N THR A 142 5.54 11.38 5.47
CA THR A 142 4.63 12.01 6.44
C THR A 142 5.31 12.21 7.80
N ALA A 143 6.03 11.19 8.30
CA ALA A 143 6.76 11.27 9.56
C ALA A 143 7.82 12.38 9.52
N PHE A 144 8.66 12.40 8.49
CA PHE A 144 9.71 13.43 8.34
C PHE A 144 9.13 14.82 8.06
N ALA A 145 8.13 14.93 7.19
CA ALA A 145 7.52 16.23 6.86
C ALA A 145 6.87 16.87 8.10
N SER A 146 6.09 16.11 8.86
CA SER A 146 5.44 16.63 10.07
C SER A 146 6.47 17.00 11.15
N HIS A 147 7.45 16.13 11.39
CA HIS A 147 8.52 16.38 12.34
C HIS A 147 9.32 17.63 11.96
N HIS A 148 9.91 17.67 10.76
CA HIS A 148 10.76 18.77 10.31
C HIS A 148 10.01 20.10 10.20
N THR A 149 8.71 20.08 9.87
CA THR A 149 7.89 21.30 9.78
C THR A 149 7.69 21.95 11.15
N ARG A 150 7.44 21.16 12.20
CA ARG A 150 7.39 21.67 13.57
C ARG A 150 8.75 22.23 13.98
N ASP A 151 9.80 21.48 13.70
CA ASP A 151 11.16 21.80 14.09
C ASP A 151 11.73 23.05 13.39
N ALA A 152 11.24 23.31 12.18
CA ALA A 152 11.60 24.48 11.38
C ALA A 152 11.16 25.82 12.02
N THR A 153 10.29 25.82 13.04
CA THR A 153 9.99 27.02 13.84
C THR A 153 11.20 27.57 14.59
N ARG A 154 12.17 26.71 14.96
CA ARG A 154 13.37 27.09 15.71
C ARG A 154 14.55 27.46 14.81
N ARG A 155 14.79 26.64 13.78
CA ARG A 155 16.04 26.69 12.96
C ARG A 155 15.81 26.60 11.45
N GLY A 156 14.56 26.58 11.00
CA GLY A 156 14.20 26.34 9.60
C GLY A 156 14.47 24.91 9.12
N TYR A 157 14.15 24.64 7.85
CA TYR A 157 14.48 23.40 7.17
C TYR A 157 15.95 23.38 6.78
N TRP A 158 16.64 22.27 7.02
CA TRP A 158 18.03 22.13 6.62
C TRP A 158 18.13 21.45 5.25
N LEU A 159 18.51 22.23 4.24
CA LEU A 159 18.62 21.77 2.85
C LEU A 159 20.10 21.64 2.45
N TYR A 160 20.71 20.47 2.63
CA TYR A 160 22.04 20.17 2.09
C TYR A 160 22.00 20.05 0.56
N PRO A 161 22.98 20.55 -0.22
CA PRO A 161 24.25 21.20 0.18
C PRO A 161 24.16 22.72 0.36
N TYR A 162 22.95 23.29 0.35
CA TYR A 162 22.74 24.71 0.57
C TYR A 162 22.92 25.04 2.07
N LYS A 163 21.91 25.58 2.73
CA LYS A 163 21.92 25.91 4.15
C LYS A 163 20.52 25.74 4.73
N SER A 164 20.34 26.12 5.99
CA SER A 164 19.01 26.18 6.58
C SER A 164 18.20 27.34 6.00
N THR A 165 16.90 27.14 5.81
CA THR A 165 15.95 28.22 5.54
C THR A 165 15.79 29.10 6.79
N PRO A 166 15.23 30.32 6.67
CA PRO A 166 14.79 31.07 7.84
C PRO A 166 13.80 30.26 8.70
N PRO A 167 13.75 30.51 10.02
CA PRO A 167 12.75 29.91 10.89
C PRO A 167 11.33 30.22 10.42
N LEU A 168 10.44 29.23 10.47
CA LEU A 168 9.05 29.41 10.06
C LEU A 168 8.28 30.26 11.08
N PRO A 169 7.47 31.24 10.62
CA PRO A 169 6.49 31.87 11.49
C PRO A 169 5.54 30.82 12.10
N TYR A 170 5.18 31.00 13.37
CA TYR A 170 4.39 29.99 14.11
C TYR A 170 3.06 29.64 13.42
N SER A 171 2.33 30.66 12.93
CA SER A 171 1.08 30.46 12.18
C SER A 171 1.28 29.65 10.91
N VAL A 172 2.40 29.86 10.19
CA VAL A 172 2.75 29.12 8.98
C VAL A 172 3.03 27.65 9.30
N TYR A 173 3.73 27.36 10.40
CA TYR A 173 3.95 25.99 10.86
C TYR A 173 2.63 25.24 11.14
N VAL A 174 1.69 25.87 11.86
CA VAL A 174 0.40 25.22 12.19
C VAL A 174 -0.39 24.96 10.92
N LEU A 175 -0.43 25.93 10.00
CA LEU A 175 -1.11 25.78 8.70
C LEU A 175 -0.47 24.69 7.84
N LEU A 176 0.86 24.64 7.76
CA LEU A 176 1.58 23.62 7.02
C LEU A 176 1.35 22.23 7.63
N SER A 177 1.40 22.10 8.96
CA SER A 177 1.09 20.84 9.66
C SER A 177 -0.30 20.33 9.31
N CYS A 178 -1.30 21.22 9.23
CA CYS A 178 -2.64 20.87 8.80
C CYS A 178 -2.72 20.49 7.31
N ALA A 179 -1.87 21.08 6.46
CA ALA A 179 -1.87 20.84 5.02
C ALA A 179 -1.14 19.54 4.61
N ILE A 180 -0.12 19.11 5.36
CA ILE A 180 0.67 17.89 5.10
C ILE A 180 -0.19 16.67 4.76
N PRO A 181 -1.16 16.23 5.59
CA PRO A 181 -1.93 15.02 5.29
C PRO A 181 -2.70 15.13 3.98
N HIS A 182 -3.24 16.31 3.66
CA HIS A 182 -3.97 16.54 2.40
C HIS A 182 -3.04 16.51 1.19
N PHE A 183 -1.84 17.06 1.33
CA PHE A 183 -0.80 16.98 0.30
C PHE A 183 -0.34 15.53 0.07
N ILE A 184 -0.18 14.74 1.13
CA ILE A 184 0.15 13.31 1.01
C ILE A 184 -0.98 12.54 0.33
N CYS A 185 -2.26 12.83 0.65
CA CYS A 185 -3.39 12.28 -0.08
C CYS A 185 -3.38 12.65 -1.57
N PHE A 186 -3.00 13.89 -1.89
CA PHE A 186 -2.83 14.33 -3.27
C PHE A 186 -1.74 13.52 -3.98
N LEU A 187 -0.56 13.37 -3.37
CA LEU A 187 0.54 12.57 -3.92
C LEU A 187 0.15 11.11 -4.12
N TYR A 188 -0.54 10.51 -3.14
CA TYR A 188 -1.01 9.13 -3.24
C TYR A 188 -1.83 8.91 -4.52
N LYS A 189 -2.78 9.81 -4.80
CA LYS A 189 -3.68 9.72 -5.97
C LYS A 189 -2.95 9.90 -7.30
N HIS A 190 -1.95 10.78 -7.36
CA HIS A 190 -1.25 11.09 -8.61
C HIS A 190 -0.13 10.11 -8.94
N VAL A 191 0.40 9.39 -7.94
CA VAL A 191 1.39 8.32 -8.13
C VAL A 191 0.72 6.99 -8.55
N ASP A 192 -0.62 6.92 -8.56
CA ASP A 192 -1.38 5.74 -8.97
C ASP A 192 -1.80 5.80 -10.46
N ALA A 193 -0.92 5.32 -11.35
CA ALA A 193 -1.15 5.34 -12.80
C ALA A 193 -2.10 4.25 -13.32
N ARG A 194 -2.73 3.44 -12.46
CA ARG A 194 -3.67 2.40 -12.92
C ARG A 194 -4.87 2.96 -13.67
N ALA A 195 -5.33 4.17 -13.32
CA ALA A 195 -6.48 4.81 -13.98
C ALA A 195 -6.21 5.22 -15.45
N THR A 196 -4.95 5.37 -15.84
CA THR A 196 -4.56 5.80 -17.21
C THR A 196 -4.01 4.68 -18.07
N THR A 197 -3.46 3.61 -17.47
CA THR A 197 -2.87 2.50 -18.23
C THR A 197 -3.88 1.47 -18.73
N ASP A 198 -5.02 1.26 -18.06
CA ASP A 198 -5.98 0.24 -18.49
C ASP A 198 -6.66 0.59 -19.83
N LEU A 199 -6.79 1.89 -20.15
CA LEU A 199 -7.33 2.35 -21.43
C LEU A 199 -6.32 2.25 -22.58
N TYR A 200 -5.03 2.49 -22.30
CA TYR A 200 -3.97 2.46 -23.31
C TYR A 200 -3.40 1.05 -23.53
N PHE A 201 -3.26 0.22 -22.50
CA PHE A 201 -2.79 -1.16 -22.67
C PHE A 201 -3.86 -2.05 -23.31
N SER A 202 -5.15 -1.86 -23.02
CA SER A 202 -6.22 -2.59 -23.71
C SER A 202 -6.26 -2.26 -25.20
N THR A 203 -6.18 -0.99 -25.57
CA THR A 203 -6.18 -0.58 -26.98
C THR A 203 -4.93 -1.04 -27.72
N ILE A 204 -3.74 -0.96 -27.09
CA ILE A 204 -2.49 -1.45 -27.69
C ILE A 204 -2.45 -2.99 -27.78
N TRP A 205 -2.97 -3.72 -26.78
CA TRP A 205 -3.10 -5.18 -26.87
C TRP A 205 -4.13 -5.63 -27.90
N ILE A 206 -5.26 -4.92 -28.03
CA ILE A 206 -6.27 -5.20 -29.06
C ILE A 206 -5.70 -4.93 -30.47
N PHE A 207 -4.92 -3.85 -30.63
CA PHE A 207 -4.23 -3.56 -31.89
C PHE A 207 -3.08 -4.55 -32.17
N ALA A 208 -2.26 -4.90 -31.19
CA ALA A 208 -1.15 -5.84 -31.35
C ALA A 208 -1.64 -7.27 -31.58
N SER A 209 -2.72 -7.70 -30.92
CA SER A 209 -3.35 -9.00 -31.15
C SER A 209 -4.04 -9.06 -32.52
N SER A 210 -4.72 -7.98 -32.95
CA SER A 210 -5.31 -7.90 -34.30
C SER A 210 -4.23 -7.85 -35.40
N PHE A 211 -3.09 -7.19 -35.14
CA PHE A 211 -1.98 -7.13 -36.09
C PHE A 211 -1.24 -8.48 -36.19
N THR A 212 -1.01 -9.16 -35.07
CA THR A 212 -0.38 -10.50 -35.08
C THR A 212 -1.30 -11.57 -35.66
N LEU A 213 -2.61 -11.53 -35.40
CA LEU A 213 -3.60 -12.42 -36.05
C LEU A 213 -3.73 -12.14 -37.55
N ASN A 214 -3.71 -10.88 -37.99
CA ASN A 214 -3.69 -10.56 -39.43
C ASN A 214 -2.37 -10.98 -40.10
N LEU A 215 -1.23 -10.80 -39.44
CA LEU A 215 0.06 -11.23 -39.98
C LEU A 215 0.15 -12.76 -40.05
N LEU A 216 -0.37 -13.49 -39.06
CA LEU A 216 -0.48 -14.95 -39.10
C LEU A 216 -1.45 -15.42 -40.18
N ASN A 217 -2.60 -14.75 -40.39
CA ASN A 217 -3.52 -15.08 -41.48
C ASN A 217 -2.92 -14.80 -42.87
N VAL A 218 -2.18 -13.70 -43.03
CA VAL A 218 -1.47 -13.38 -44.28
C VAL A 218 -0.34 -14.36 -44.54
N LEU A 219 0.42 -14.77 -43.53
CA LEU A 219 1.47 -15.79 -43.66
C LEU A 219 0.90 -17.20 -43.87
N TYR A 220 -0.26 -17.51 -43.26
CA TYR A 220 -0.98 -18.77 -43.48
C TYR A 220 -1.55 -18.84 -44.90
N LEU A 221 -2.17 -17.76 -45.38
CA LEU A 221 -2.65 -17.64 -46.77
C LEU A 221 -1.48 -17.68 -47.76
N ALA A 222 -0.37 -16.99 -47.50
CA ALA A 222 0.82 -17.01 -48.36
C ALA A 222 1.50 -18.39 -48.42
N LYS A 223 1.39 -19.19 -47.35
CA LYS A 223 1.88 -20.58 -47.32
C LYS A 223 0.91 -21.55 -47.99
N TYR A 224 -0.38 -21.21 -48.06
CA TYR A 224 -1.40 -22.02 -48.73
C TYR A 224 -1.46 -21.74 -50.23
N THR A 225 -1.31 -20.49 -50.68
CA THR A 225 -1.21 -20.14 -52.11
C THR A 225 0.02 -20.77 -52.77
N ARG A 226 1.15 -20.87 -52.05
CA ARG A 226 2.36 -21.56 -52.56
C ARG A 226 2.21 -23.07 -52.73
N ARG A 227 1.14 -23.67 -52.21
CA ARG A 227 0.84 -25.10 -52.31
C ARG A 227 -0.31 -25.40 -53.28
N ILE A 228 -0.98 -24.35 -53.78
CA ILE A 228 -2.10 -24.47 -54.74
C ILE A 228 -1.60 -24.40 -56.19
N ASP A 229 -0.41 -23.84 -56.45
CA ASP A 229 0.20 -23.85 -57.80
C ASP A 229 0.65 -25.25 -58.28
N GLU A 230 0.61 -26.28 -57.42
CA GLU A 230 0.95 -27.67 -57.77
C GLU A 230 -0.26 -28.61 -57.93
N ILE A 231 -1.51 -28.16 -57.71
CA ILE A 231 -2.69 -29.05 -57.73
C ILE A 231 -3.77 -28.60 -58.75
N GLU A 232 -3.48 -27.62 -59.61
CA GLU A 232 -4.42 -27.16 -60.65
C GLU A 232 -4.12 -27.73 -62.07
N VAL A 233 -3.95 -29.06 -62.18
CA VAL A 233 -3.97 -29.77 -63.49
C VAL A 233 -5.10 -30.78 -63.61
N LEU A 234 -5.88 -31.06 -62.56
CA LEU A 234 -6.97 -32.02 -62.65
C LEU A 234 -8.25 -31.45 -62.06
N LEU A 235 -9.25 -31.29 -62.94
CA LEU A 235 -10.69 -31.11 -62.69
C LEU A 235 -11.25 -29.70 -62.99
N ALA A 236 -11.30 -29.38 -64.28
CA ALA A 236 -12.30 -28.46 -64.81
C ALA A 236 -13.61 -29.22 -65.12
N ARG A 237 -14.69 -28.94 -64.38
CA ARG A 237 -16.02 -28.55 -64.94
C ARG A 237 -17.09 -28.35 -63.84
N PRO A 238 -18.10 -27.50 -64.09
CA PRO A 238 -18.88 -26.77 -63.08
C PRO A 238 -20.29 -27.33 -62.88
N ILE A 239 -20.96 -27.02 -61.75
CA ILE A 239 -22.42 -26.81 -61.65
C ILE A 239 -22.74 -25.89 -60.44
N LEU A 240 -23.08 -24.65 -60.77
CA LEU A 240 -24.22 -23.83 -60.31
C LEU A 240 -25.12 -24.37 -59.17
N LEU A 241 -25.29 -23.61 -58.07
CA LEU A 241 -26.48 -22.78 -57.83
C LEU A 241 -26.49 -22.05 -56.47
N HIS A 242 -26.97 -20.81 -56.55
CA HIS A 242 -27.31 -19.86 -55.49
C HIS A 242 -28.13 -20.45 -54.32
N HIS A 243 -27.90 -19.95 -53.10
CA HIS A 243 -29.00 -19.39 -52.30
C HIS A 243 -28.53 -18.47 -51.16
N THR A 244 -29.19 -17.31 -51.10
CA THR A 244 -29.06 -16.19 -50.16
C THR A 244 -29.70 -16.48 -48.80
N TRP A 245 -29.16 -15.85 -47.75
CA TRP A 245 -29.53 -16.09 -46.34
C TRP A 245 -30.31 -14.93 -45.70
N LYS A 246 -31.20 -15.30 -44.76
CA LYS A 246 -31.99 -14.55 -43.75
C LYS A 246 -33.47 -14.27 -44.07
N PRO A 247 -34.37 -14.19 -43.06
CA PRO A 247 -34.34 -14.71 -41.67
C PRO A 247 -35.64 -15.46 -41.27
N ASN A 248 -35.58 -16.45 -40.37
CA ASN A 248 -36.79 -17.11 -39.83
C ASN A 248 -37.19 -16.56 -38.46
N MET A 249 -38.30 -15.82 -38.44
CA MET A 249 -39.31 -15.93 -37.38
C MET A 249 -40.07 -17.24 -37.56
N THR A 250 -40.39 -17.96 -36.49
CA THR A 250 -41.55 -18.86 -36.50
C THR A 250 -42.31 -18.82 -35.19
N ARG A 251 -43.60 -18.59 -35.36
CA ARG A 251 -44.71 -18.72 -34.42
C ARG A 251 -45.38 -20.07 -34.74
N VAL A 252 -45.67 -20.83 -33.68
CA VAL A 252 -46.79 -21.78 -33.46
C VAL A 252 -47.27 -22.63 -34.65
N SER A 253 -47.20 -23.95 -34.48
CA SER A 253 -48.07 -24.92 -35.17
C SER A 253 -48.59 -25.95 -34.17
N GLU A 254 -49.88 -26.25 -34.31
CA GLU A 254 -50.76 -26.95 -33.39
C GLU A 254 -50.58 -28.48 -33.33
N LEU A 255 -51.14 -29.01 -32.25
CA LEU A 255 -51.22 -30.38 -31.75
C LEU A 255 -51.75 -31.46 -32.71
N SER A 256 -51.33 -32.71 -32.44
CA SER A 256 -52.21 -33.88 -32.32
C SER A 256 -51.46 -35.01 -31.55
N PRO A 257 -52.11 -36.06 -31.00
CA PRO A 257 -52.36 -36.14 -29.57
C PRO A 257 -51.83 -37.44 -28.93
N SER A 258 -51.01 -37.35 -27.89
CA SER A 258 -50.75 -38.49 -27.01
C SER A 258 -50.43 -38.03 -25.59
N SER A 259 -51.28 -38.47 -24.66
CA SER A 259 -51.19 -38.32 -23.21
C SER A 259 -51.00 -36.89 -22.69
N ALA A 260 -52.08 -36.11 -22.73
CA ALA A 260 -52.26 -34.99 -21.83
C ALA A 260 -52.34 -35.50 -20.38
N GLY A 261 -51.18 -35.65 -19.73
CA GLY A 261 -51.10 -35.59 -18.29
C GLY A 261 -51.19 -34.13 -17.89
N GLU A 262 -52.11 -33.79 -16.98
CA GLU A 262 -52.17 -32.47 -16.37
C GLU A 262 -50.75 -32.01 -15.96
N PRO A 263 -50.33 -30.77 -16.23
CA PRO A 263 -49.08 -30.27 -15.69
C PRO A 263 -49.17 -30.42 -14.17
N SER A 264 -48.35 -31.30 -13.60
CA SER A 264 -48.37 -31.56 -12.16
C SER A 264 -48.36 -30.21 -11.42
N SER A 265 -49.19 -30.03 -10.40
CA SER A 265 -49.38 -28.74 -9.71
C SER A 265 -48.04 -28.06 -9.35
N ARG A 266 -46.98 -28.85 -9.14
CA ARG A 266 -45.59 -28.43 -8.91
C ARG A 266 -44.96 -27.66 -10.08
N GLU A 267 -45.14 -28.08 -11.33
CA GLU A 267 -44.57 -27.38 -12.49
C GLU A 267 -45.22 -26.02 -12.69
N TYR A 268 -46.54 -25.94 -12.44
CA TYR A 268 -47.26 -24.68 -12.45
C TYR A 268 -46.73 -23.71 -11.38
N ILE A 269 -46.50 -24.19 -10.15
CA ILE A 269 -45.93 -23.38 -9.07
C ILE A 269 -44.52 -22.89 -9.42
N LYS A 270 -43.67 -23.77 -9.98
CA LYS A 270 -42.31 -23.40 -10.44
C LYS A 270 -42.35 -22.29 -11.50
N LYS A 271 -43.24 -22.43 -12.48
CA LYS A 271 -43.43 -21.43 -13.54
C LYS A 271 -43.95 -20.12 -12.97
N HIS A 272 -44.92 -20.19 -12.06
CA HIS A 272 -45.48 -19.01 -11.40
C HIS A 272 -44.44 -18.24 -10.57
N ALA A 273 -43.67 -18.93 -9.72
CA ALA A 273 -42.62 -18.29 -8.92
C ALA A 273 -41.53 -17.63 -9.79
N LYS A 274 -41.11 -18.31 -10.86
CA LYS A 274 -40.16 -17.72 -11.82
C LYS A 274 -40.76 -16.51 -12.54
N LEU A 275 -42.03 -16.55 -12.93
CA LEU A 275 -42.68 -15.39 -13.57
C LEU A 275 -42.83 -14.19 -12.63
N MET A 276 -43.09 -14.42 -11.34
CA MET A 276 -43.33 -13.36 -10.37
C MET A 276 -42.04 -12.70 -9.85
N LEU A 277 -40.96 -13.47 -9.70
CA LEU A 277 -39.73 -12.99 -9.06
C LEU A 277 -38.57 -12.78 -10.03
N LYS A 278 -38.51 -13.44 -11.19
CA LYS A 278 -37.39 -13.28 -12.13
C LYS A 278 -37.30 -11.85 -12.64
N ASN A 279 -36.08 -11.31 -12.70
CA ASN A 279 -35.75 -9.95 -13.11
C ASN A 279 -36.37 -8.85 -12.23
N SER A 280 -36.97 -9.20 -11.09
CA SER A 280 -37.36 -8.19 -10.10
C SER A 280 -36.11 -7.58 -9.46
N VAL A 281 -36.19 -6.28 -9.23
CA VAL A 281 -35.11 -5.48 -8.63
C VAL A 281 -35.66 -4.91 -7.33
N PHE A 282 -34.86 -4.97 -6.26
CA PHE A 282 -35.24 -4.47 -4.96
C PHE A 282 -34.02 -3.91 -4.21
N ILE A 283 -34.29 -3.06 -3.22
CA ILE A 283 -33.27 -2.57 -2.28
C ILE A 283 -33.20 -3.50 -1.07
N GLY A 284 -32.00 -3.99 -0.77
CA GLY A 284 -31.73 -4.83 0.40
C GLY A 284 -30.52 -4.35 1.20
N MET A 285 -30.43 -4.79 2.45
CA MET A 285 -29.28 -4.57 3.32
C MET A 285 -28.75 -5.92 3.82
N PHE A 286 -27.48 -6.21 3.55
CA PHE A 286 -26.81 -7.38 4.11
C PHE A 286 -26.65 -7.22 5.62
N GLN A 287 -27.04 -8.24 6.39
CA GLN A 287 -26.94 -8.27 7.85
C GLN A 287 -25.78 -9.14 8.32
N GLU A 288 -25.87 -10.44 8.04
CA GLU A 288 -24.97 -11.46 8.57
C GLU A 288 -24.93 -12.71 7.68
N LYS A 289 -23.89 -13.52 7.84
CA LYS A 289 -23.80 -14.88 7.30
C LYS A 289 -24.12 -15.87 8.42
N ARG A 290 -25.14 -16.70 8.22
CA ARG A 290 -25.67 -17.59 9.25
C ARG A 290 -25.73 -19.03 8.80
N PHE A 291 -25.38 -19.93 9.71
CA PHE A 291 -25.45 -21.37 9.47
C PHE A 291 -26.90 -21.86 9.60
N VAL A 292 -27.39 -22.56 8.57
CA VAL A 292 -28.73 -23.15 8.54
C VAL A 292 -28.60 -24.65 8.76
N GLU A 293 -28.97 -25.13 9.95
CA GLU A 293 -28.81 -26.54 10.35
C GLU A 293 -29.53 -27.51 9.41
N GLN A 294 -30.73 -27.16 8.95
CA GLN A 294 -31.54 -28.00 8.05
C GLN A 294 -30.89 -28.25 6.68
N LEU A 295 -29.99 -27.37 6.26
CA LEU A 295 -29.27 -27.46 4.98
C LEU A 295 -27.78 -27.79 5.16
N ASN A 296 -27.29 -27.85 6.40
CA ASN A 296 -25.89 -28.06 6.76
C ASN A 296 -24.93 -27.11 6.00
N SER A 297 -25.33 -25.84 5.83
CA SER A 297 -24.61 -24.86 5.00
C SER A 297 -24.89 -23.42 5.46
N TYR A 298 -24.00 -22.49 5.09
CA TYR A 298 -24.12 -21.06 5.42
C TYR A 298 -24.99 -20.32 4.39
N ARG A 299 -25.76 -19.34 4.86
CA ARG A 299 -26.58 -18.45 4.03
C ARG A 299 -26.35 -16.99 4.44
N ASP A 300 -26.40 -16.12 3.45
CA ASP A 300 -26.32 -14.68 3.58
C ASP A 300 -27.72 -14.12 3.84
N VAL A 301 -27.88 -13.39 4.95
CA VAL A 301 -29.15 -12.81 5.38
C VAL A 301 -29.25 -11.37 4.88
N ILE A 302 -30.22 -11.11 4.00
CA ILE A 302 -30.49 -9.79 3.42
C ILE A 302 -31.86 -9.32 3.87
N THR A 303 -31.93 -8.19 4.56
CA THR A 303 -33.19 -7.53 4.91
C THR A 303 -33.66 -6.66 3.75
N VAL A 304 -34.87 -6.89 3.27
CA VAL A 304 -35.51 -6.08 2.21
C VAL A 304 -35.95 -4.73 2.79
N ALA A 305 -35.73 -3.63 2.06
CA ALA A 305 -36.18 -2.31 2.49
C ALA A 305 -37.71 -2.21 2.55
N HIS A 306 -38.24 -1.55 3.58
CA HIS A 306 -39.69 -1.38 3.79
C HIS A 306 -40.42 -0.64 2.68
N GLN A 307 -39.71 0.09 1.82
CA GLN A 307 -40.29 0.87 0.72
C GLN A 307 -40.68 -0.02 -0.49
N GLU A 308 -40.26 -1.29 -0.51
CA GLU A 308 -40.44 -2.21 -1.63
C GLU A 308 -41.73 -3.06 -1.51
N ASP A 309 -42.88 -2.41 -1.25
CA ASP A 309 -44.17 -3.08 -0.96
C ASP A 309 -44.60 -4.06 -2.06
N LYS A 310 -44.38 -3.69 -3.33
CA LYS A 310 -44.73 -4.53 -4.49
C LYS A 310 -43.91 -5.82 -4.51
N PHE A 311 -42.62 -5.72 -4.20
CA PHE A 311 -41.74 -6.90 -4.16
C PHE A 311 -42.08 -7.79 -2.96
N ILE A 312 -42.32 -7.19 -1.78
CA ILE A 312 -42.73 -7.91 -0.56
C ILE A 312 -44.04 -8.68 -0.80
N THR A 313 -45.04 -8.04 -1.42
CA THR A 313 -46.33 -8.68 -1.73
C THR A 313 -46.16 -9.88 -2.67
N ASN A 314 -45.34 -9.73 -3.72
CA ASN A 314 -45.03 -10.83 -4.64
C ASN A 314 -44.28 -11.97 -3.95
N LEU A 315 -43.34 -11.64 -3.06
CA LEU A 315 -42.56 -12.60 -2.28
C LEU A 315 -43.47 -13.45 -1.38
N LEU A 316 -44.39 -12.80 -0.65
CA LEU A 316 -45.36 -13.48 0.23
C LEU A 316 -46.36 -14.33 -0.56
N ALA A 317 -46.84 -13.84 -1.70
CA ALA A 317 -47.72 -14.62 -2.58
C ALA A 317 -47.04 -15.89 -3.10
N VAL A 318 -45.75 -15.81 -3.44
CA VAL A 318 -44.95 -16.97 -3.86
C VAL A 318 -44.70 -17.93 -2.71
N LYS A 319 -44.33 -17.42 -1.52
CA LYS A 319 -44.14 -18.23 -0.31
C LYS A 319 -45.41 -19.04 0.02
N LYS A 320 -46.57 -18.38 0.09
CA LYS A 320 -47.86 -19.02 0.38
C LYS A 320 -48.20 -20.12 -0.63
N ARG A 321 -48.01 -19.87 -1.92
CA ARG A 321 -48.27 -20.87 -2.98
C ARG A 321 -47.29 -22.05 -2.96
N ILE A 322 -46.07 -21.85 -2.48
CA ILE A 322 -45.09 -22.92 -2.27
C ILE A 322 -45.51 -23.77 -1.07
N GLU A 323 -45.92 -23.14 0.03
CA GLU A 323 -46.37 -23.85 1.24
C GLU A 323 -47.65 -24.68 0.98
N GLU A 324 -48.60 -24.14 0.23
CA GLU A 324 -49.85 -24.84 -0.14
C GLU A 324 -49.65 -25.99 -1.14
N GLY A 325 -48.60 -25.91 -1.98
CA GLY A 325 -48.41 -26.82 -3.11
C GLY A 325 -47.43 -27.97 -2.92
N PHE A 326 -46.61 -27.94 -1.87
CA PHE A 326 -45.58 -28.95 -1.61
C PHE A 326 -45.88 -29.76 -0.33
N LEU A 327 -46.29 -31.02 -0.51
CA LEU A 327 -46.60 -31.98 0.59
C LEU A 327 -45.46 -32.19 1.61
N LYS A 328 -44.21 -32.06 1.16
CA LYS A 328 -43.01 -32.03 2.00
C LYS A 328 -42.37 -30.67 1.75
N THR A 329 -42.45 -29.76 2.71
CA THR A 329 -42.02 -28.37 2.56
C THR A 329 -40.49 -28.33 2.42
N PRO A 330 -39.93 -28.05 1.23
CA PRO A 330 -38.51 -27.73 1.12
C PRO A 330 -38.23 -26.46 1.95
N TRP A 331 -37.01 -26.31 2.45
CA TRP A 331 -36.67 -25.10 3.20
C TRP A 331 -36.77 -23.88 2.27
N VAL A 332 -37.54 -22.88 2.70
CA VAL A 332 -37.74 -21.64 1.95
C VAL A 332 -36.96 -20.54 2.65
N GLY A 333 -35.99 -19.96 1.94
CA GLY A 333 -35.14 -18.87 2.46
C GLY A 333 -35.86 -17.52 2.56
N ILE A 334 -37.12 -17.48 2.99
CA ILE A 334 -37.93 -16.26 3.12
C ILE A 334 -38.54 -16.22 4.51
N THR A 335 -38.15 -15.25 5.33
CA THR A 335 -38.71 -15.06 6.68
C THR A 335 -39.48 -13.74 6.80
N GLU A 336 -40.56 -13.81 7.57
CA GLU A 336 -41.42 -12.68 7.90
C GLU A 336 -40.88 -11.90 9.11
N PRO A 337 -41.31 -10.64 9.32
CA PRO A 337 -40.76 -9.75 10.34
C PRO A 337 -40.84 -10.31 11.77
N ASP A 338 -41.86 -11.12 12.05
CA ASP A 338 -42.15 -11.67 13.38
C ASP A 338 -41.56 -13.07 13.60
N THR A 339 -40.71 -13.54 12.68
CA THR A 339 -40.13 -14.89 12.77
C THR A 339 -39.03 -14.95 13.83
N VAL A 340 -39.25 -15.73 14.89
CA VAL A 340 -38.26 -15.94 15.95
C VAL A 340 -36.96 -16.49 15.38
N GLY A 341 -35.87 -15.76 15.60
CA GLY A 341 -34.54 -16.13 15.14
C GLY A 341 -34.09 -15.48 13.83
N ALA A 342 -34.89 -14.62 13.18
CA ALA A 342 -34.44 -13.78 12.06
C ALA A 342 -34.26 -12.31 12.49
N PRO A 343 -33.43 -11.50 11.80
CA PRO A 343 -33.38 -10.05 12.01
C PRO A 343 -34.75 -9.38 11.80
N VAL A 344 -34.97 -8.20 12.38
CA VAL A 344 -36.24 -7.47 12.23
C VAL A 344 -36.46 -7.08 10.76
N GLY A 345 -37.60 -7.50 10.19
CA GLY A 345 -38.02 -7.19 8.81
C GLY A 345 -38.16 -8.42 7.92
N TYR A 346 -38.47 -8.20 6.64
CA TYR A 346 -38.53 -9.28 5.64
C TYR A 346 -37.11 -9.68 5.25
N ASN A 347 -36.70 -10.91 5.56
CA ASN A 347 -35.34 -11.36 5.25
C ASN A 347 -35.34 -12.45 4.17
N LEU A 348 -34.35 -12.32 3.30
CA LEU A 348 -34.01 -13.30 2.28
C LEU A 348 -32.71 -13.98 2.69
N TRP A 349 -32.74 -15.31 2.65
CA TRP A 349 -31.60 -16.15 2.96
C TRP A 349 -31.08 -16.72 1.65
N VAL A 350 -29.94 -16.20 1.20
CA VAL A 350 -29.41 -16.45 -0.14
C VAL A 350 -27.94 -16.86 -0.07
N GLU A 351 -27.36 -17.20 -1.22
CA GLU A 351 -25.92 -17.40 -1.38
C GLU A 351 -25.46 -16.36 -2.39
N LEU A 352 -24.70 -15.37 -1.93
CA LEU A 352 -24.15 -14.33 -2.79
C LEU A 352 -22.82 -14.79 -3.41
N GLU A 353 -22.63 -14.52 -4.71
CA GLU A 353 -21.35 -14.77 -5.40
C GLU A 353 -20.26 -13.79 -4.93
N GLU A 354 -20.66 -12.60 -4.43
CA GLU A 354 -19.78 -11.53 -3.96
C GLU A 354 -20.17 -11.07 -2.54
N GLU A 355 -19.20 -10.94 -1.64
CA GLU A 355 -19.44 -10.46 -0.27
C GLU A 355 -19.60 -8.93 -0.26
N VAL A 356 -20.83 -8.44 -0.06
CA VAL A 356 -21.16 -7.01 -0.11
C VAL A 356 -21.72 -6.49 1.21
N PHE A 357 -21.12 -5.40 1.73
CA PHE A 357 -21.54 -4.77 2.99
C PHE A 357 -22.25 -3.43 2.74
N GLY A 358 -23.48 -3.29 3.24
CA GLY A 358 -24.30 -2.08 3.13
C GLY A 358 -25.61 -2.28 2.36
N ARG A 359 -26.20 -1.17 1.87
CA ARG A 359 -27.43 -1.19 1.06
C ARG A 359 -27.11 -1.25 -0.43
N TYR A 360 -27.68 -2.23 -1.11
CA TYR A 360 -27.47 -2.43 -2.54
C TYR A 360 -28.80 -2.64 -3.27
N TRP A 361 -28.78 -2.31 -4.55
CA TRP A 361 -29.76 -2.78 -5.51
C TRP A 361 -29.42 -4.24 -5.86
N TYR A 362 -30.34 -5.14 -5.56
CA TYR A 362 -30.26 -6.55 -5.93
C TYR A 362 -31.22 -6.83 -7.07
N ARG A 363 -30.83 -7.73 -7.96
CA ARG A 363 -31.70 -8.27 -9.02
C ARG A 363 -31.84 -9.76 -8.86
N VAL A 364 -33.08 -10.26 -8.85
CA VAL A 364 -33.35 -11.69 -8.82
C VAL A 364 -33.07 -12.30 -10.21
N ARG A 365 -31.98 -13.06 -10.34
CA ARG A 365 -31.59 -13.74 -11.58
C ARG A 365 -32.53 -14.90 -11.90
N THR A 366 -32.84 -15.72 -10.88
CA THR A 366 -33.75 -16.86 -11.00
C THR A 366 -34.16 -17.38 -9.62
N VAL A 367 -35.24 -18.15 -9.60
CA VAL A 367 -35.66 -19.00 -8.47
C VAL A 367 -35.19 -20.43 -8.76
N ASP A 368 -34.30 -20.95 -7.95
CA ASP A 368 -33.80 -22.32 -8.05
C ASP A 368 -34.61 -23.23 -7.11
N PHE A 369 -35.12 -24.33 -7.66
CA PHE A 369 -35.89 -25.34 -6.93
C PHE A 369 -35.02 -26.59 -6.79
N LEU A 370 -34.32 -26.70 -5.66
CA LEU A 370 -33.56 -27.89 -5.28
C LEU A 370 -34.48 -28.86 -4.53
N GLN A 371 -34.00 -30.10 -4.30
CA GLN A 371 -34.81 -31.13 -3.63
C GLN A 371 -35.16 -30.77 -2.18
N ASN A 372 -34.26 -30.07 -1.48
CA ASN A 372 -34.40 -29.71 -0.06
C ASN A 372 -34.49 -28.20 0.20
N GLU A 373 -34.30 -27.36 -0.83
CA GLU A 373 -34.22 -25.91 -0.70
C GLU A 373 -34.85 -25.21 -1.90
N ILE A 374 -35.59 -24.13 -1.65
CA ILE A 374 -35.97 -23.17 -2.67
C ILE A 374 -35.20 -21.88 -2.39
N ARG A 375 -34.29 -21.53 -3.30
CA ARG A 375 -33.38 -20.39 -3.14
C ARG A 375 -33.54 -19.36 -4.24
N LEU A 376 -33.30 -18.10 -3.88
CA LEU A 376 -33.23 -16.99 -4.81
C LEU A 376 -31.77 -16.73 -5.17
N LYS A 377 -31.44 -16.74 -6.46
CA LYS A 377 -30.15 -16.27 -6.94
C LYS A 377 -30.22 -14.78 -7.22
N LEU A 378 -29.35 -14.01 -6.57
CA LEU A 378 -29.30 -12.56 -6.67
C LEU A 378 -28.02 -12.11 -7.37
N ASP A 379 -28.15 -11.13 -8.26
CA ASP A 379 -27.03 -10.35 -8.77
C ASP A 379 -26.97 -9.03 -7.99
N VAL A 380 -25.76 -8.60 -7.61
CA VAL A 380 -25.53 -7.26 -7.07
C VAL A 380 -25.41 -6.28 -8.25
N ILE A 381 -26.24 -5.24 -8.28
CA ILE A 381 -26.19 -4.23 -9.34
C ILE A 381 -25.28 -3.07 -8.95
N ARG A 382 -25.62 -2.36 -7.87
CA ARG A 382 -24.92 -1.15 -7.43
C ARG A 382 -25.28 -0.78 -5.98
N PRO A 383 -24.39 -0.08 -5.26
CA PRO A 383 -24.74 0.49 -3.95
C PRO A 383 -25.85 1.54 -4.09
N VAL A 384 -26.77 1.59 -3.13
CA VAL A 384 -27.79 2.64 -3.04
C VAL A 384 -27.14 3.86 -2.39
N GLU A 385 -26.94 4.92 -3.16
CA GLU A 385 -26.59 6.23 -2.60
C GLU A 385 -27.83 6.82 -1.91
N GLU A 386 -27.77 7.01 -0.59
CA GLU A 386 -28.81 7.78 0.12
C GLU A 386 -28.78 9.25 -0.36
N GLN A 387 -29.63 9.54 -1.34
CA GLN A 387 -30.16 10.88 -1.55
C GLN A 387 -31.18 11.11 -0.45
N ALA A 388 -30.82 11.97 0.50
CA ALA A 388 -31.79 12.48 1.45
C ALA A 388 -32.85 13.24 0.66
N THR A 389 -34.09 12.75 0.66
CA THR A 389 -35.25 13.48 0.16
C THR A 389 -35.36 14.76 0.96
N SER A 390 -34.86 15.84 0.38
CA SER A 390 -35.25 17.20 0.70
C SER A 390 -36.72 17.33 0.31
N CYS A 391 -37.58 17.60 1.29
CA CYS A 391 -38.86 18.25 1.03
C CYS A 391 -38.57 19.58 0.33
N SER A 392 -38.93 19.72 -0.94
CA SER A 392 -39.37 21.00 -1.51
C SER A 392 -40.67 21.37 -0.78
N SER A 393 -40.92 22.58 -0.32
CA SER A 393 -40.45 23.90 -0.72
C SER A 393 -40.90 24.88 0.38
N VAL A 394 -39.99 25.65 0.98
CA VAL A 394 -40.20 27.07 1.33
C VAL A 394 -38.81 27.70 1.38
N GLU A 395 -38.52 28.58 0.42
CA GLU A 395 -37.51 29.62 0.60
C GLU A 395 -37.95 30.50 1.76
N GLU A 396 -37.21 30.52 2.87
CA GLU A 396 -37.18 31.70 3.73
C GLU A 396 -35.92 31.73 4.61
N SER A 397 -35.12 32.75 4.35
CA SER A 397 -34.18 33.46 5.23
C SER A 397 -33.44 32.71 6.34
N ILE A 398 -32.12 32.68 6.15
CA ILE A 398 -31.06 32.50 7.15
C ILE A 398 -31.35 33.26 8.45
N GLY A 399 -31.35 32.55 9.58
CA GLY A 399 -31.38 33.13 10.93
C GLY A 399 -30.38 32.45 11.85
N MET A 400 -29.41 33.22 12.35
CA MET A 400 -28.33 32.89 13.30
C MET A 400 -28.81 32.34 14.67
N PHE A 401 -30.08 31.95 14.79
CA PHE A 401 -30.74 31.51 16.01
C PHE A 401 -30.73 29.99 16.23
N ASP A 402 -30.47 29.16 15.20
CA ASP A 402 -30.55 27.69 15.29
C ASP A 402 -29.22 27.02 15.73
N PHE A 403 -28.08 27.72 15.66
CA PHE A 403 -26.79 27.13 16.04
C PHE A 403 -26.70 26.89 17.55
N ARG A 404 -27.22 27.82 18.36
CA ARG A 404 -27.16 27.72 19.84
C ARG A 404 -28.01 26.56 20.35
N ASP A 405 -29.19 26.35 19.78
CA ASP A 405 -30.08 25.26 20.18
C ASP A 405 -29.57 23.88 19.72
N ARG A 406 -28.99 23.80 18.52
CA ARG A 406 -28.29 22.58 18.08
C ARG A 406 -27.06 22.29 18.93
N PHE A 407 -26.29 23.32 19.29
CA PHE A 407 -25.10 23.17 20.12
C PHE A 407 -25.48 22.74 21.54
N HIS A 408 -26.54 23.31 22.13
CA HIS A 408 -27.06 22.89 23.43
C HIS A 408 -27.56 21.44 23.41
N LYS A 409 -28.32 21.03 22.39
CA LYS A 409 -28.76 19.63 22.23
C LYS A 409 -27.59 18.66 22.10
N ILE A 410 -26.53 19.04 21.38
CA ILE A 410 -25.31 18.22 21.24
C ILE A 410 -24.56 18.14 22.57
N CYS A 411 -24.38 19.26 23.28
CA CYS A 411 -23.75 19.28 24.60
C CYS A 411 -24.53 18.46 25.63
N GLU A 412 -25.86 18.47 25.56
CA GLU A 412 -26.72 17.71 26.45
C GLU A 412 -26.68 16.21 26.14
N ALA A 413 -26.72 15.83 24.86
CA ALA A 413 -26.53 14.45 24.44
C ALA A 413 -25.13 13.92 24.81
N LEU A 414 -24.09 14.74 24.64
CA LEU A 414 -22.73 14.42 25.08
C LEU A 414 -22.66 14.25 26.60
N ARG A 415 -23.26 15.15 27.37
CA ARG A 415 -23.29 15.07 28.85
C ARG A 415 -24.00 13.81 29.34
N ILE A 416 -25.12 13.46 28.74
CA ILE A 416 -25.89 12.26 29.11
C ILE A 416 -25.10 10.99 28.76
N ASN A 417 -24.49 10.95 27.57
CA ASN A 417 -23.67 9.81 27.14
C ASN A 417 -22.36 9.70 27.94
N LEU A 418 -21.70 10.82 28.26
CA LEU A 418 -20.53 10.81 29.15
C LEU A 418 -20.92 10.40 30.56
N SER A 419 -22.06 10.87 31.07
CA SER A 419 -22.51 10.51 32.41
C SER A 419 -22.91 9.04 32.50
N SER A 420 -23.52 8.46 31.45
CA SER A 420 -23.83 7.04 31.42
C SER A 420 -22.53 6.23 31.31
N PHE A 421 -21.60 6.64 30.45
CA PHE A 421 -20.27 6.03 30.33
C PHE A 421 -19.48 6.10 31.64
N CYS A 422 -19.46 7.24 32.34
CA CYS A 422 -18.80 7.37 33.63
C CYS A 422 -19.44 6.47 34.70
N LYS A 423 -20.77 6.30 34.69
CA LYS A 423 -21.45 5.43 35.67
C LYS A 423 -21.29 3.93 35.34
N THR A 424 -21.30 3.56 34.07
CA THR A 424 -21.29 2.16 33.64
C THR A 424 -19.86 1.63 33.45
N THR A 425 -18.94 2.47 32.98
CA THR A 425 -17.57 2.06 32.61
C THR A 425 -16.54 2.44 33.67
N VAL A 426 -16.67 3.60 34.33
CA VAL A 426 -15.74 4.05 35.39
C VAL A 426 -16.18 3.51 36.77
N THR A 427 -16.30 2.18 36.87
CA THR A 427 -16.40 1.50 38.16
C THR A 427 -15.00 1.17 38.67
N PHE A 428 -14.79 1.17 39.99
CA PHE A 428 -13.49 0.86 40.59
C PHE A 428 -12.97 -0.52 40.14
N GLN A 429 -13.88 -1.46 39.92
CA GLN A 429 -13.56 -2.81 39.46
C GLN A 429 -13.08 -2.82 38.00
N ASN A 430 -13.75 -2.10 37.09
CA ASN A 430 -13.31 -1.96 35.71
C ASN A 430 -11.98 -1.20 35.61
N MET A 431 -11.78 -0.17 36.43
CA MET A 431 -10.54 0.58 36.49
C MET A 431 -9.38 -0.31 36.97
N LYS A 432 -9.59 -1.11 38.03
CA LYS A 432 -8.60 -2.08 38.51
C LYS A 432 -8.23 -3.11 37.43
N GLN A 433 -9.24 -3.69 36.77
CA GLN A 433 -9.00 -4.66 35.69
C GLN A 433 -8.31 -4.03 34.48
N SER A 434 -8.67 -2.79 34.13
CA SER A 434 -8.04 -2.04 33.05
C SER A 434 -6.57 -1.72 33.35
N VAL A 435 -6.23 -1.33 34.59
CA VAL A 435 -4.84 -1.11 35.01
C VAL A 435 -4.04 -2.42 34.97
N ILE A 436 -4.60 -3.52 35.47
CA ILE A 436 -3.94 -4.84 35.41
C ILE A 436 -3.69 -5.25 33.95
N PHE A 437 -4.71 -5.13 33.10
CA PHE A 437 -4.59 -5.40 31.67
C PHE A 437 -3.54 -4.52 31.01
N LEU A 438 -3.50 -3.22 31.32
CA LEU A 438 -2.53 -2.29 30.78
C LEU A 438 -1.11 -2.65 31.21
N CYS A 439 -0.89 -3.00 32.48
CA CYS A 439 0.40 -3.46 32.97
C CYS A 439 0.86 -4.75 32.27
N LEU A 440 -0.05 -5.72 32.08
CA LEU A 440 0.24 -6.96 31.35
C LEU A 440 0.53 -6.71 29.87
N LEU A 441 -0.23 -5.81 29.23
CA LEU A 441 -0.04 -5.43 27.84
C LEU A 441 1.33 -4.76 27.65
N VAL A 442 1.69 -3.81 28.51
CA VAL A 442 3.01 -3.16 28.49
C VAL A 442 4.12 -4.19 28.71
N GLY A 443 3.96 -5.09 29.69
CA GLY A 443 4.91 -6.18 29.91
C GLY A 443 5.07 -7.10 28.70
N ALA A 444 3.97 -7.46 28.05
CA ALA A 444 3.99 -8.29 26.85
C ALA A 444 4.64 -7.59 25.65
N VAL A 445 4.38 -6.29 25.46
CA VAL A 445 5.01 -5.47 24.41
C VAL A 445 6.51 -5.34 24.65
N VAL A 446 6.94 -5.07 25.88
CA VAL A 446 8.37 -4.96 26.23
C VAL A 446 9.08 -6.30 26.03
N THR A 447 8.51 -7.39 26.55
CA THR A 447 9.08 -8.74 26.43
C THR A 447 9.12 -9.21 24.98
N GLY A 448 8.02 -9.00 24.24
CA GLY A 448 7.94 -9.28 22.81
C GLY A 448 8.96 -8.46 22.01
N GLY A 449 9.10 -7.18 22.33
CA GLY A 449 10.11 -6.29 21.74
C GLY A 449 11.54 -6.80 21.97
N PHE A 450 11.87 -7.18 23.20
CA PHE A 450 13.19 -7.73 23.52
C PHE A 450 13.47 -9.02 22.74
N ASN A 451 12.51 -9.93 22.66
CA ASN A 451 12.63 -11.17 21.89
C ASN A 451 12.78 -10.93 20.39
N ILE A 452 12.03 -9.97 19.83
CA ILE A 452 12.15 -9.58 18.42
C ILE A 452 13.54 -9.02 18.14
N VAL A 453 14.05 -8.12 18.99
CA VAL A 453 15.40 -7.55 18.84
C VAL A 453 16.46 -8.64 18.94
N HIS A 454 16.34 -9.54 19.90
CA HIS A 454 17.26 -10.67 20.06
C HIS A 454 17.27 -11.57 18.82
N TYR A 455 16.09 -11.97 18.34
CA TYR A 455 15.95 -12.78 17.13
C TYR A 455 16.52 -12.07 15.90
N LEU A 456 16.23 -10.78 15.74
CA LEU A 456 16.71 -9.98 14.63
C LEU A 456 18.23 -9.82 14.68
N LEU A 457 18.82 -9.63 15.86
CA LEU A 457 20.27 -9.53 16.03
C LEU A 457 20.96 -10.86 15.68
N GLU A 458 20.43 -11.99 16.14
CA GLU A 458 20.95 -13.30 15.75
C GLU A 458 20.85 -13.55 14.24
N TYR A 459 19.71 -13.17 13.64
CA TYR A 459 19.52 -13.27 12.20
C TYR A 459 20.52 -12.39 11.45
N MET A 460 20.70 -11.14 11.87
CA MET A 460 21.64 -10.20 11.25
C MET A 460 23.08 -10.69 11.36
N LEU A 461 23.47 -11.29 12.49
CA LEU A 461 24.78 -11.92 12.64
C LEU A 461 24.98 -13.09 11.66
N LYS A 462 23.97 -13.94 11.51
CA LYS A 462 23.99 -15.02 10.50
C LYS A 462 24.07 -14.46 9.08
N LEU A 463 23.27 -13.43 8.76
CA LEU A 463 23.27 -12.77 7.47
C LEU A 463 24.63 -12.14 7.14
N ILE A 464 25.24 -11.43 8.08
CA ILE A 464 26.58 -10.83 7.90
C ILE A 464 27.62 -11.91 7.63
N ARG A 465 27.53 -13.06 8.33
CA ARG A 465 28.42 -14.20 8.11
C ARG A 465 28.27 -14.76 6.70
N GLU A 466 27.04 -15.02 6.25
CA GLU A 466 26.78 -15.51 4.89
C GLU A 466 27.18 -14.49 3.82
N LEU A 467 26.91 -13.20 4.06
CA LEU A 467 27.34 -12.12 3.19
C LEU A 467 28.86 -12.02 3.11
N SER A 468 29.57 -12.25 4.21
CA SER A 468 31.04 -12.29 4.21
C SER A 468 31.57 -13.42 3.34
N PHE A 469 30.96 -14.62 3.42
CA PHE A 469 31.31 -15.73 2.53
C PHE A 469 31.01 -15.41 1.07
N PHE A 470 29.86 -14.79 0.79
CA PHE A 470 29.50 -14.34 -0.55
C PHE A 470 30.50 -13.32 -1.09
N ILE A 471 30.84 -12.28 -0.32
CA ILE A 471 31.83 -11.27 -0.72
C ILE A 471 33.18 -11.91 -0.99
N LYS A 472 33.64 -12.84 -0.14
CA LYS A 472 34.90 -13.57 -0.37
C LYS A 472 34.88 -14.36 -1.68
N ALA A 473 33.76 -15.00 -2.02
CA ALA A 473 33.60 -15.73 -3.27
C ALA A 473 33.44 -14.81 -4.50
N ALA A 474 32.74 -13.69 -4.36
CA ALA A 474 32.43 -12.76 -5.45
C ALA A 474 33.61 -11.83 -5.78
N THR A 475 34.43 -11.45 -4.81
CA THR A 475 35.57 -10.54 -4.99
C THR A 475 36.50 -10.95 -6.15
N PRO A 476 37.00 -12.20 -6.25
CA PRO A 476 37.87 -12.57 -7.37
C PRO A 476 37.16 -12.54 -8.73
N ILE A 477 35.85 -12.82 -8.76
CA ILE A 477 35.02 -12.77 -9.97
C ILE A 477 34.89 -11.31 -10.45
N ILE A 478 34.55 -10.39 -9.54
CA ILE A 478 34.41 -8.96 -9.83
C ILE A 478 35.75 -8.37 -10.29
N VAL A 479 36.85 -8.65 -9.57
CA VAL A 479 38.19 -8.19 -9.93
C VAL A 479 38.60 -8.72 -11.31
N SER A 480 38.28 -9.98 -11.62
CA SER A 480 38.56 -10.56 -12.95
C SER A 480 37.75 -9.87 -14.05
N CYS A 481 36.47 -9.56 -13.80
CA CYS A 481 35.62 -8.83 -14.73
C CYS A 481 36.14 -7.40 -14.98
N LEU A 482 36.51 -6.68 -13.91
CA LEU A 482 37.10 -5.34 -14.01
C LEU A 482 38.41 -5.36 -14.80
N ASN A 483 39.27 -6.36 -14.58
CA ASN A 483 40.50 -6.54 -15.33
C ASN A 483 40.24 -6.85 -16.82
N LEU A 484 39.22 -7.66 -17.13
CA LEU A 484 38.82 -7.95 -18.50
C LEU A 484 38.40 -6.65 -19.20
N VAL A 485 37.49 -5.88 -18.59
CA VAL A 485 37.02 -4.60 -19.12
C VAL A 485 38.19 -3.61 -19.28
N GLY A 486 39.04 -3.49 -18.26
CA GLY A 486 40.22 -2.63 -18.30
C GLY A 486 41.17 -2.99 -19.44
N ARG A 487 41.43 -4.29 -19.65
CA ARG A 487 42.27 -4.77 -20.77
C ARG A 487 41.60 -4.57 -22.13
N SER A 488 40.29 -4.76 -22.24
CA SER A 488 39.54 -4.50 -23.47
C SER A 488 39.59 -3.02 -23.85
N ILE A 489 39.34 -2.13 -22.90
CA ILE A 489 39.41 -0.68 -23.10
C ILE A 489 40.85 -0.27 -23.46
N PHE A 490 41.84 -0.71 -22.69
CA PHE A 490 43.24 -0.38 -22.94
C PHE A 490 43.74 -0.92 -24.30
N GLY A 491 43.34 -2.13 -24.66
CA GLY A 491 43.64 -2.72 -25.97
C GLY A 491 43.01 -1.93 -27.12
N PHE A 492 41.76 -1.51 -26.97
CA PHE A 492 41.07 -0.67 -27.95
C PHE A 492 41.75 0.69 -28.11
N TYR A 493 42.10 1.36 -27.01
CA TYR A 493 42.88 2.61 -27.06
C TYR A 493 44.27 2.42 -27.68
N SER A 494 44.95 1.32 -27.37
CA SER A 494 46.27 1.01 -27.94
C SER A 494 46.21 0.79 -29.44
N MET A 495 45.14 0.14 -29.94
CA MET A 495 44.90 -0.03 -31.37
C MET A 495 44.66 1.31 -32.08
N ILE A 496 43.85 2.19 -31.48
CA ILE A 496 43.63 3.56 -31.99
C ILE A 496 44.98 4.31 -32.06
N VAL A 497 45.78 4.28 -30.99
CA VAL A 497 47.10 4.93 -30.97
C VAL A 497 48.04 4.35 -32.03
N ALA A 498 48.01 3.03 -32.25
CA ALA A 498 48.82 2.37 -33.28
C ALA A 498 48.41 2.78 -34.71
N LEU A 499 47.13 3.01 -34.96
CA LEU A 499 46.63 3.54 -36.25
C LEU A 499 47.15 4.95 -36.55
N PHE A 500 47.38 5.77 -35.52
CA PHE A 500 47.88 7.14 -35.67
C PHE A 500 49.40 7.29 -35.54
N LYS A 501 50.11 6.27 -35.03
CA LYS A 501 51.57 6.25 -35.02
C LYS A 501 52.09 5.83 -36.40
N LYS A 502 52.76 6.75 -37.10
CA LYS A 502 53.61 6.40 -38.25
C LYS A 502 54.65 5.38 -37.79
N THR A 503 54.76 4.26 -38.50
CA THR A 503 55.79 3.23 -38.28
C THR A 503 57.15 3.92 -38.20
N PRO A 504 57.88 3.85 -37.06
CA PRO A 504 59.26 4.29 -37.07
C PRO A 504 60.05 3.39 -38.03
N PRO A 505 61.04 3.93 -38.76
CA PRO A 505 61.88 3.13 -39.64
C PRO A 505 62.52 1.99 -38.85
N PRO A 506 62.69 0.79 -39.46
CA PRO A 506 63.35 -0.32 -38.79
C PRO A 506 64.72 0.14 -38.29
N GLN A 507 64.98 -0.08 -37.00
CA GLN A 507 66.29 0.16 -36.41
C GLN A 507 67.32 -0.71 -37.15
N PRO A 508 68.47 -0.18 -37.56
CA PRO A 508 69.49 -0.99 -38.21
C PRO A 508 69.94 -2.08 -37.23
N VAL A 509 69.88 -3.33 -37.69
CA VAL A 509 70.49 -4.47 -36.99
C VAL A 509 72.00 -4.26 -37.04
N TYR A 510 72.57 -3.63 -36.01
CA TYR A 510 73.99 -3.78 -35.74
C TYR A 510 74.19 -5.21 -35.26
N ASN A 511 74.67 -6.07 -36.16
CA ASN A 511 75.30 -7.34 -35.78
C ASN A 511 76.49 -7.01 -34.88
N ALA A 512 76.26 -6.94 -33.57
CA ALA A 512 77.33 -7.00 -32.60
C ALA A 512 77.84 -8.45 -32.63
N TYR A 513 78.84 -8.70 -33.48
CA TYR A 513 79.76 -9.81 -33.29
C TYR A 513 80.48 -9.57 -31.97
N ILE A 514 79.88 -10.00 -30.86
CA ILE A 514 80.62 -10.18 -29.63
C ILE A 514 81.48 -11.42 -29.86
N SER A 515 82.76 -11.19 -30.14
CA SER A 515 83.80 -12.20 -30.04
C SER A 515 83.71 -12.84 -28.66
N TYR A 516 83.47 -14.14 -28.62
CA TYR A 516 83.54 -14.94 -27.41
C TYR A 516 85.01 -15.06 -27.01
N ASP A 517 85.49 -14.20 -26.11
CA ASP A 517 86.77 -14.44 -25.45
C ASP A 517 86.59 -15.51 -24.37
N GLN A 518 87.30 -16.63 -24.55
CA GLN A 518 87.14 -17.87 -23.79
C GLN A 518 87.88 -17.87 -22.44
N LYS A 519 88.34 -16.72 -21.93
CA LYS A 519 89.27 -16.64 -20.80
C LYS A 519 88.80 -15.91 -19.54
N THR A 520 87.50 -15.84 -19.29
CA THR A 520 86.98 -15.40 -17.98
C THR A 520 85.87 -16.33 -17.50
N ASN A 521 86.20 -17.62 -17.42
CA ASN A 521 85.52 -18.58 -16.55
C ASN A 521 86.36 -18.74 -15.29
N GLN A 522 86.00 -17.99 -14.26
CA GLN A 522 86.17 -18.30 -12.84
C GLN A 522 86.00 -16.98 -12.11
N TYR A 523 84.81 -16.76 -11.53
CA TYR A 523 84.66 -16.35 -10.12
C TYR A 523 83.15 -16.29 -9.81
N GLN A 524 82.72 -17.40 -9.19
CA GLN A 524 81.73 -17.51 -8.11
C GLN A 524 80.31 -16.94 -8.29
N GLN A 525 79.39 -17.91 -8.35
CA GLN A 525 78.00 -17.83 -7.93
C GLN A 525 77.84 -17.22 -6.53
N TYR A 526 77.01 -16.19 -6.42
CA TYR A 526 76.18 -15.96 -5.24
C TYR A 526 74.95 -15.14 -5.64
N SER A 527 73.78 -15.80 -5.71
CA SER A 527 72.49 -15.12 -5.85
C SER A 527 72.07 -14.55 -4.49
N PRO A 528 71.47 -13.34 -4.45
CA PRO A 528 70.05 -13.33 -4.08
C PRO A 528 69.17 -12.29 -4.81
N SER A 529 67.99 -12.77 -5.17
CA SER A 529 66.65 -12.20 -4.96
C SER A 529 66.38 -10.73 -5.30
N TYR A 530 65.70 -10.52 -6.43
CA TYR A 530 64.90 -9.34 -6.74
C TYR A 530 63.65 -9.27 -5.85
N ASN A 531 63.48 -8.16 -5.12
CA ASN A 531 62.17 -7.54 -4.92
C ASN A 531 62.29 -6.13 -4.36
N GLN A 532 61.33 -5.29 -4.75
CA GLN A 532 60.97 -3.95 -4.23
C GLN A 532 61.57 -2.71 -4.93
N LEU A 533 60.89 -2.30 -6.00
CA LEU A 533 60.72 -0.88 -6.36
C LEU A 533 59.43 -0.39 -5.68
N TYR A 534 59.55 0.36 -4.58
CA TYR A 534 58.48 1.20 -4.06
C TYR A 534 58.69 2.64 -4.52
N TYR A 535 57.63 3.18 -5.12
CA TYR A 535 57.45 4.57 -5.52
C TYR A 535 57.47 5.48 -4.29
N SER A 536 58.27 6.56 -4.34
CA SER A 536 58.28 7.65 -3.38
C SER A 536 57.61 8.89 -3.99
N PRO A 537 56.79 9.65 -3.25
CA PRO A 537 56.51 11.04 -3.59
C PRO A 537 57.07 12.02 -2.56
N ASN A 538 57.92 12.91 -3.07
CA ASN A 538 58.07 14.34 -2.74
C ASN A 538 57.98 14.82 -1.28
N ARG A 539 59.18 14.93 -0.70
CA ARG A 539 59.81 16.14 -0.11
C ARG A 539 58.97 17.44 -0.08
N GLN A 540 58.68 17.94 1.12
CA GLN A 540 58.81 19.37 1.47
C GLN A 540 59.66 19.49 2.74
N LEU A 541 60.62 20.40 2.69
CA LEU A 541 61.61 20.71 3.71
C LEU A 541 61.07 21.80 4.64
N GLU A 542 61.31 21.67 5.94
CA GLU A 542 61.57 22.83 6.80
C GLU A 542 62.51 22.46 7.96
N TYR A 543 63.32 23.44 8.35
CA TYR A 543 64.65 23.34 8.95
C TYR A 543 64.61 23.69 10.45
N TYR A 544 65.35 22.90 11.25
CA TYR A 544 65.85 22.99 12.66
C TYR A 544 65.77 24.32 13.48
N PRO A 545 65.85 24.32 14.85
CA PRO A 545 66.79 23.48 15.61
C PRO A 545 66.41 22.91 17.00
N ASN A 546 67.24 21.92 17.36
CA ASN A 546 67.65 21.43 18.68
C ASN A 546 67.42 22.36 19.88
N THR A 547 66.85 21.79 20.95
CA THR A 547 67.42 21.95 22.30
C THR A 547 67.45 20.61 23.04
N SER A 548 68.66 20.29 23.44
CA SER A 548 69.15 19.20 24.26
C SER A 548 68.63 19.21 25.70
N GLY A 549 68.41 18.00 26.24
CA GLY A 549 68.82 17.61 27.59
C GLY A 549 67.89 18.00 28.75
N ILE A 550 67.39 17.01 29.49
CA ILE A 550 68.04 16.50 30.71
C ILE A 550 67.18 15.39 31.32
N ARG A 551 67.90 14.46 31.92
CA ARG A 551 67.55 13.18 32.52
C ARG A 551 67.15 13.37 34.00
N ALA A 552 66.52 12.35 34.57
CA ALA A 552 66.25 12.09 36.00
C ALA A 552 64.94 12.70 36.53
N ARG A 553 64.21 12.08 37.47
CA ARG A 553 64.50 10.95 38.37
C ARG A 553 63.16 10.41 38.89
N ILE A 554 63.11 9.10 39.08
CA ILE A 554 62.16 8.39 39.93
C ILE A 554 62.39 8.82 41.39
N THR A 555 61.32 9.14 42.13
CA THR A 555 61.12 8.73 43.53
C THR A 555 59.66 8.91 43.96
N ALA A 556 59.13 7.84 44.54
CA ALA A 556 57.92 7.81 45.36
C ALA A 556 58.17 8.43 46.75
N LEU A 557 57.08 8.83 47.41
CA LEU A 557 56.82 9.09 48.85
C LEU A 557 55.46 9.84 48.85
N ASN A 558 54.37 9.51 49.53
CA ASN A 558 54.01 8.56 50.59
C ASN A 558 52.59 8.04 50.32
#